data_AF-A0A0B6YIN7-F1
#
_entry.id   AF-A0A0B6YIN7-F1
#
_cell.length_a   1.000
_cell.length_b   1.000
_cell.length_c   1.000
_cell.angle_alpha   90.00
_cell.angle_beta   90.00
_cell.angle_gamma   90.00
#
_symmetry.space_group_name_H-M   'P 1'
#
loop_
_entity.id
_entity.type
_entity.pdbx_description
1 polymer ?
#
loop_
_entity_poly.entity_id
_entity_poly.type
_entity_poly.pdbx_seq_one_letter_code
_entity_poly.pdbx_strand_id
1 'polypeptide(L)'
;SNYTTPYLREIIEKYGAWGISHTRVPTESRPGHVALIAGFYEDVSAVAKGWKENPVEFDSVFNQSRHTWSWGSPDILPMFAKGASGDHVTVSCYPSNLEDFASSDMTYLDTWVFEQVKEFFASASLNPTLDKAL
;
A
#
# COMPACT_ATOMS: atom_id res chain seq x y z
N SER A 1 5.09 22.91 -25.59
CA SER A 1 5.59 22.21 -24.38
C SER A 1 5.25 20.73 -24.55
N ASN A 2 6.25 19.89 -24.83
CA ASN A 2 6.07 18.45 -25.02
C ASN A 2 6.13 17.78 -23.64
N TYR A 3 4.97 17.54 -23.04
CA TYR A 3 4.89 16.82 -21.76
C TYR A 3 4.99 15.31 -22.02
N THR A 4 5.84 14.64 -21.25
CA THR A 4 6.22 13.23 -21.41
C THR A 4 5.17 12.21 -20.96
N THR A 5 4.03 12.64 -20.42
CA THR A 5 2.97 11.75 -19.89
C THR A 5 1.55 12.33 -20.12
N PRO A 6 1.07 12.37 -21.37
CA PRO A 6 -0.20 13.02 -21.72
C PRO A 6 -1.44 12.38 -21.05
N TYR A 7 -1.44 11.05 -20.89
CA TYR A 7 -2.55 10.33 -20.24
C TYR A 7 -2.73 10.71 -18.76
N LEU A 8 -1.65 10.64 -17.97
CA LEU A 8 -1.71 11.00 -16.55
C LEU A 8 -2.11 12.48 -16.36
N ARG A 9 -1.68 13.35 -17.28
CA ARG A 9 -2.07 14.76 -17.26
C ARG A 9 -3.57 14.95 -17.47
N GLU A 10 -4.16 14.23 -18.41
CA GLU A 10 -5.61 14.27 -18.62
C GLU A 10 -6.39 13.83 -17.39
N ILE A 11 -5.93 12.78 -16.71
CA ILE A 11 -6.53 12.32 -15.44
C ILE A 11 -6.43 13.44 -14.38
N ILE A 12 -5.25 14.01 -14.18
CA ILE A 12 -4.98 15.10 -13.23
C ILE A 12 -5.84 16.34 -13.51
N GLU A 13 -6.01 16.71 -14.78
CA GLU A 13 -6.69 17.95 -15.17
C GLU A 13 -8.22 17.82 -15.19
N LYS A 14 -8.77 16.64 -15.48
CA LYS A 14 -10.21 16.49 -15.77
C LYS A 14 -10.97 15.54 -14.84
N TYR A 15 -10.31 14.56 -14.23
CA TYR A 15 -11.00 13.43 -13.61
C TYR A 15 -10.58 13.13 -12.17
N GLY A 16 -9.32 13.43 -11.80
CA GLY A 16 -8.72 13.01 -10.54
C GLY A 16 -8.38 14.16 -9.60
N ALA A 17 -8.45 13.89 -8.30
CA ALA A 17 -7.76 14.68 -7.29
C ALA A 17 -6.30 14.24 -7.21
N TRP A 18 -5.38 15.19 -7.03
CA TRP A 18 -3.95 14.90 -6.95
C TRP A 18 -3.28 15.80 -5.91
N GLY A 19 -2.14 15.35 -5.41
CA GLY A 19 -1.29 16.09 -4.48
C GLY A 19 0.18 15.80 -4.73
N ILE A 20 1.05 16.75 -4.39
CA ILE A 20 2.50 16.56 -4.46
C ILE A 20 2.98 16.15 -3.09
N SER A 21 3.58 14.96 -2.98
CA SER A 21 4.33 14.53 -1.81
C SER A 21 5.81 14.90 -1.98
N HIS A 22 6.30 15.84 -1.18
CA HIS A 22 7.74 16.15 -1.12
C HIS A 22 8.43 15.15 -0.20
N THR A 23 9.07 14.14 -0.76
CA THR A 23 9.88 13.21 0.02
C THR A 23 11.18 13.89 0.48
N ARG A 24 11.54 13.69 1.75
CA ARG A 24 12.87 14.04 2.26
C ARG A 24 13.68 12.75 2.43
N VAL A 25 14.96 12.81 2.13
CA VAL A 25 15.91 11.69 2.32
C VAL A 25 15.93 11.31 3.82
N PRO A 26 15.92 10.01 4.19
CA PRO A 26 15.99 8.82 3.35
C PRO A 26 14.69 8.52 2.60
N THR A 27 14.80 8.12 1.32
CA THR A 27 13.67 7.60 0.55
C THR A 27 13.36 6.19 1.03
N GLU A 28 12.34 6.07 1.87
CA GLU A 28 11.85 4.81 2.40
C GLU A 28 10.42 4.56 1.91
N SER A 29 10.04 3.30 1.70
CA SER A 29 8.72 2.93 1.20
C SER A 29 7.60 3.41 2.12
N ARG A 30 7.79 3.38 3.45
CA ARG A 30 6.76 3.70 4.46
C ARG A 30 6.22 5.12 4.37
N PRO A 31 7.02 6.21 4.46
CA PRO A 31 6.51 7.57 4.36
C PRO A 31 5.75 7.84 3.05
N GLY A 32 6.15 7.18 1.95
CA GLY A 32 5.44 7.25 0.67
C GLY A 32 4.04 6.64 0.74
N HIS A 33 3.91 5.42 1.29
CA HIS A 33 2.61 4.76 1.47
C HIS A 33 1.71 5.53 2.44
N VAL A 34 2.24 6.06 3.54
CA VAL A 34 1.47 6.88 4.50
C VAL A 34 0.94 8.15 3.83
N ALA A 35 1.77 8.85 3.04
CA ALA A 35 1.33 10.03 2.31
C ALA A 35 0.22 9.71 1.29
N LEU A 36 0.33 8.57 0.59
CA LEU A 36 -0.67 8.15 -0.40
C LEU A 36 -1.98 7.67 0.22
N ILE A 37 -1.91 6.89 1.29
CA ILE A 37 -3.06 6.17 1.85
C ILE A 37 -3.73 6.94 2.99
N ALA A 38 -2.98 7.73 3.75
CA ALA A 38 -3.47 8.50 4.89
C ALA A 38 -3.42 10.03 4.68
N GLY A 39 -2.81 10.51 3.59
CA GLY A 39 -2.87 11.92 3.21
C GLY A 39 -2.02 12.85 4.08
N PHE A 40 -1.09 12.33 4.89
CA PHE A 40 -0.18 13.14 5.69
C PHE A 40 1.28 12.69 5.55
N TYR A 41 2.20 13.61 5.89
CA TYR A 41 3.63 13.33 5.88
C TYR A 41 4.05 12.75 7.21
N GLU A 42 4.66 11.56 7.18
CA GLU A 42 5.32 11.03 8.36
C GLU A 42 6.66 11.74 8.60
N ASP A 43 6.97 12.03 9.87
CA ASP A 43 8.26 12.58 10.25
C ASP A 43 9.34 11.51 10.11
N VAL A 44 10.15 11.66 9.07
CA VAL A 44 11.31 10.80 8.75
C VAL A 44 12.29 10.68 9.93
N SER A 45 12.37 11.68 10.81
CA SER A 45 13.20 11.63 12.02
C SER A 45 12.66 10.71 13.11
N ALA A 46 11.35 10.41 13.11
CA ALA A 46 10.71 9.42 13.98
C ALA A 46 10.96 7.99 13.46
N VAL A 47 11.01 7.81 12.14
CA VAL A 47 11.31 6.52 11.49
C VAL A 47 12.72 6.04 11.85
N ALA A 48 13.69 6.95 11.94
CA ALA A 48 15.06 6.64 12.38
C ALA A 48 15.18 6.16 13.85
N LYS A 49 14.16 6.40 14.69
CA LYS A 49 14.17 6.02 16.13
C LYS A 49 13.27 4.81 16.46
N GLY A 50 12.37 4.43 15.55
CA GLY A 50 11.37 3.40 15.79
C GLY A 50 10.92 2.73 14.50
N TRP A 51 11.79 1.86 13.98
CA TRP A 51 11.57 1.12 12.72
C TRP A 51 10.28 0.30 12.68
N LYS A 52 9.68 -0.04 13.82
CA LYS A 52 8.65 -1.08 13.87
C LYS A 52 7.21 -0.58 13.80
N GLU A 53 6.90 0.64 14.26
CA GLU A 53 5.50 1.11 14.30
C GLU A 53 5.41 2.64 14.22
N ASN A 54 4.40 3.17 13.54
CA ASN A 54 4.01 4.58 13.69
C ASN A 54 3.19 4.69 14.99
N PRO A 55 3.62 5.49 15.99
CA PRO A 55 2.89 5.61 17.26
C PRO A 55 1.58 6.40 17.14
N VAL A 56 1.30 7.00 15.99
CA VAL A 56 0.11 7.82 15.75
C VAL A 56 -0.92 6.98 14.98
N GLU A 57 -2.07 6.73 15.59
CA GLU A 57 -3.24 6.24 14.86
C GLU A 57 -3.72 7.30 13.86
N PHE A 58 -3.96 6.91 12.62
CA PHE A 58 -4.42 7.81 11.56
C PHE A 58 -5.63 7.24 10.84
N ASP A 59 -6.53 8.13 10.42
CA ASP A 59 -7.65 7.75 9.56
C ASP A 59 -7.16 7.64 8.11
N SER A 60 -7.27 6.44 7.55
CA SER A 60 -6.74 6.12 6.23
C SER A 60 -7.86 5.87 5.22
N VAL A 61 -7.55 5.95 3.92
CA VAL A 61 -8.51 5.58 2.86
C VAL A 61 -9.02 4.14 3.04
N PHE A 62 -8.20 3.23 3.60
CA PHE A 62 -8.63 1.86 3.89
C PHE A 62 -9.69 1.80 4.99
N ASN A 63 -9.58 2.65 6.02
CA ASN A 63 -10.59 2.75 7.07
C ASN A 63 -11.95 3.20 6.50
N GLN A 64 -11.92 4.07 5.49
CA GLN A 64 -13.12 4.61 4.84
C GLN A 64 -13.63 3.75 3.67
N SER A 65 -12.95 2.65 3.35
CA SER A 65 -13.32 1.72 2.28
C SER A 65 -14.32 0.67 2.80
N ARG A 66 -15.19 0.16 1.92
CA ARG A 66 -16.09 -0.96 2.28
C ARG A 66 -15.34 -2.26 2.50
N HIS A 67 -14.31 -2.49 1.68
CA HIS A 67 -13.39 -3.61 1.76
C HIS A 67 -12.01 -3.15 1.30
N THR A 68 -10.96 -3.72 1.87
CA THR A 68 -9.58 -3.54 1.42
C THR A 68 -8.89 -4.89 1.45
N TRP A 69 -8.27 -5.28 0.35
CA TRP A 69 -7.39 -6.43 0.26
C TRP A 69 -6.00 -5.96 -0.14
N SER A 70 -4.99 -6.38 0.60
CA SER A 70 -3.63 -5.89 0.43
C SER A 70 -2.61 -7.01 0.55
N TRP A 71 -1.58 -6.95 -0.30
CA TRP A 71 -0.49 -7.94 -0.39
C TRP A 71 0.85 -7.22 -0.43
N GLY A 72 1.81 -7.62 0.41
CA GLY A 72 3.08 -6.90 0.48
C GLY A 72 3.88 -7.09 1.78
N SER A 73 4.69 -6.08 2.11
CA SER A 73 5.67 -6.15 3.21
C SER A 73 5.02 -6.25 4.59
N PRO A 74 5.53 -7.13 5.47
CA PRO A 74 5.15 -7.16 6.88
C PRO A 74 5.56 -5.90 7.65
N ASP A 75 6.47 -5.08 7.13
CA ASP A 75 6.86 -3.81 7.76
C ASP A 75 5.91 -2.66 7.40
N ILE A 76 5.09 -2.83 6.35
CA ILE A 76 4.20 -1.78 5.83
C ILE A 76 2.74 -2.09 6.10
N LEU A 77 2.22 -3.22 5.62
CA LEU A 77 0.78 -3.44 5.61
C LEU A 77 0.12 -3.48 7.00
N PRO A 78 0.74 -4.07 8.04
CA PRO A 78 0.12 -4.11 9.36
C PRO A 78 -0.19 -2.73 9.95
N MET A 79 0.56 -1.69 9.61
CA MET A 79 0.30 -0.34 10.13
C MET A 79 -1.02 0.26 9.63
N PHE A 80 -1.53 -0.20 8.47
CA PHE A 80 -2.79 0.27 7.91
C PHE A 80 -4.00 -0.56 8.36
N ALA A 81 -3.78 -1.80 8.78
CA ALA A 81 -4.83 -2.61 9.41
C ALA A 81 -4.98 -2.27 10.91
N LYS A 82 -3.88 -1.91 11.59
CA LYS A 82 -3.89 -1.47 12.98
C LYS A 82 -4.57 -0.10 13.08
N GLY A 83 -5.82 -0.07 13.53
CA GLY A 83 -6.65 1.14 13.60
C GLY A 83 -7.81 1.16 12.60
N ALA A 84 -7.87 0.20 11.67
CA ALA A 84 -9.10 -0.07 10.92
C ALA A 84 -10.14 -0.61 11.90
N SER A 85 -11.27 0.08 12.02
CA SER A 85 -12.29 -0.19 13.02
C SER A 85 -13.15 -1.44 12.74
N GLY A 86 -12.77 -2.29 11.79
CA GLY A 86 -13.57 -3.45 11.40
C GLY A 86 -12.82 -4.55 10.65
N ASP A 87 -13.49 -5.70 10.48
CA ASP A 87 -13.01 -6.90 9.79
C ASP A 87 -12.94 -6.73 8.24
N HIS A 88 -12.86 -5.49 7.75
CA HIS A 88 -12.94 -5.17 6.32
C HIS A 88 -11.59 -4.87 5.66
N VAL A 89 -10.51 -4.76 6.44
CA VAL A 89 -9.13 -4.60 5.93
C VAL A 89 -8.38 -5.93 6.08
N THR A 90 -8.19 -6.62 4.96
CA THR A 90 -7.44 -7.87 4.89
C THR A 90 -6.00 -7.60 4.45
N VAL A 91 -5.06 -8.13 5.24
CA VAL A 91 -3.62 -8.00 5.00
C VAL A 91 -3.02 -9.39 4.82
N SER A 92 -2.33 -9.59 3.71
CA SER A 92 -1.54 -10.78 3.42
C SER A 92 -0.09 -10.37 3.20
N CYS A 93 0.79 -10.75 4.13
CA CYS A 93 2.21 -10.42 4.02
C CYS A 93 3.01 -11.62 3.52
N TYR A 94 4.03 -11.35 2.71
CA TYR A 94 5.07 -12.36 2.49
C TYR A 94 5.92 -12.53 3.77
N PRO A 95 6.56 -13.70 3.95
CA PRO A 95 7.45 -13.92 5.09
C PRO A 95 8.61 -12.91 5.14
N SER A 96 8.90 -12.35 6.31
CA SER A 96 9.96 -11.34 6.50
C SER A 96 11.36 -11.87 6.16
N ASN A 97 11.59 -13.18 6.27
CA ASN A 97 12.86 -13.80 5.89
C ASN A 97 13.09 -13.81 4.38
N LEU A 98 12.06 -13.49 3.59
CA LEU A 98 12.23 -13.35 2.16
C LEU A 98 12.83 -11.99 1.80
N GLU A 99 12.62 -10.92 2.59
CA GLU A 99 13.08 -9.53 2.35
C GLU A 99 14.62 -9.38 2.25
N ASP A 100 15.21 -10.03 1.26
CA ASP A 100 16.60 -9.92 0.89
C ASP A 100 16.73 -8.89 -0.23
N PHE A 101 16.64 -7.63 0.16
CA PHE A 101 16.82 -6.49 -0.75
C PHE A 101 18.25 -6.37 -1.31
N ALA A 102 19.19 -7.20 -0.83
CA ALA A 102 20.56 -7.29 -1.34
C ALA A 102 20.73 -8.43 -2.35
N SER A 103 19.72 -9.29 -2.53
CA SER A 103 19.73 -10.36 -3.53
C SER A 103 19.67 -9.82 -4.95
N SER A 104 20.23 -10.59 -5.89
CA SER A 104 20.26 -10.23 -7.31
C SER A 104 18.91 -10.38 -8.03
N ASP A 105 17.96 -11.09 -7.44
CA ASP A 105 16.61 -11.28 -8.00
C ASP A 105 15.59 -10.46 -7.20
N MET A 106 15.32 -9.26 -7.69
CA MET A 106 14.37 -8.34 -7.08
C MET A 106 12.91 -8.65 -7.44
N THR A 107 12.65 -9.63 -8.32
CA THR A 107 11.32 -9.84 -8.92
C THR A 107 10.46 -10.86 -8.17
N TYR A 108 11.04 -11.61 -7.24
CA TYR A 108 10.33 -12.70 -6.59
C TYR A 108 9.19 -12.18 -5.68
N LEU A 109 9.34 -11.01 -5.05
CA LEU A 109 8.27 -10.36 -4.27
C LEU A 109 7.13 -9.89 -5.16
N ASP A 110 7.45 -9.29 -6.29
CA ASP A 110 6.46 -8.88 -7.28
C ASP A 110 5.68 -10.10 -7.79
N THR A 111 6.39 -11.20 -8.05
CA THR A 111 5.81 -12.48 -8.44
C THR A 111 4.88 -13.02 -7.35
N TRP A 112 5.30 -12.97 -6.09
CA TRP A 112 4.48 -13.39 -4.97
C TRP A 112 3.19 -12.58 -4.89
N VAL A 113 3.28 -11.24 -4.96
CA VAL A 113 2.09 -10.36 -4.96
C VAL A 113 1.18 -10.70 -6.13
N PHE A 114 1.73 -10.89 -7.32
CA PHE A 114 0.96 -11.21 -8.52
C PHE A 114 0.20 -12.54 -8.40
N GLU A 115 0.85 -13.59 -7.89
CA GLU A 115 0.20 -14.88 -7.68
C GLU A 115 -0.90 -14.80 -6.62
N GLN A 116 -0.68 -14.06 -5.53
CA GLN A 116 -1.73 -13.84 -4.52
C GLN A 116 -2.96 -13.13 -5.09
N VAL A 117 -2.77 -12.13 -5.95
CA VAL A 117 -3.87 -11.43 -6.64
C VAL A 117 -4.62 -12.39 -7.58
N LYS A 118 -3.90 -13.24 -8.33
CA LYS A 118 -4.51 -14.25 -9.20
C LYS A 118 -5.33 -15.26 -8.41
N GLU A 119 -4.77 -15.79 -7.32
CA GLU A 119 -5.46 -16.73 -6.42
C GLU A 119 -6.71 -16.11 -5.80
N PHE A 120 -6.64 -14.83 -5.44
CA PHE A 120 -7.78 -14.08 -4.90
C PHE A 120 -8.94 -14.00 -5.91
N PHE A 121 -8.68 -13.60 -7.15
CA PHE A 121 -9.72 -13.55 -8.18
C PHE A 121 -10.23 -14.93 -8.57
N ALA A 122 -9.36 -15.95 -8.63
CA ALA A 122 -9.78 -17.33 -8.83
C ALA A 122 -10.71 -17.81 -7.71
N SER A 123 -10.38 -17.51 -6.46
CA SER A 123 -11.19 -17.85 -5.29
C SER A 123 -12.53 -17.10 -5.28
N ALA A 124 -12.54 -15.83 -5.68
CA ALA A 124 -13.77 -15.04 -5.81
C ALA A 124 -14.75 -15.70 -6.79
N SER A 125 -14.27 -16.20 -7.94
CA SER A 125 -15.12 -16.88 -8.92
C SER A 125 -15.85 -18.14 -8.39
N LEU A 126 -15.34 -18.74 -7.30
CA LEU A 126 -15.91 -19.92 -6.65
C LEU A 126 -16.62 -19.61 -5.34
N ASN A 127 -16.52 -18.37 -4.84
CA ASN A 127 -17.07 -17.92 -3.57
C ASN A 127 -18.04 -16.75 -3.80
N PRO A 128 -19.36 -17.00 -3.83
CA PRO A 128 -20.36 -15.96 -4.09
C PRO A 128 -20.36 -14.79 -3.11
N THR A 129 -19.86 -15.00 -1.89
CA THR A 129 -19.76 -13.92 -0.90
C THR A 129 -18.59 -13.00 -1.21
N LEU A 130 -17.45 -13.58 -1.61
CA LEU A 130 -16.28 -12.81 -2.00
C LEU A 130 -16.49 -12.11 -3.35
N ASP A 131 -17.11 -12.80 -4.32
CA ASP A 131 -17.47 -12.23 -5.62
C ASP A 131 -18.37 -10.99 -5.48
N LYS A 132 -19.33 -11.03 -4.56
CA LYS A 132 -20.22 -9.89 -4.28
C LYS A 132 -19.52 -8.72 -3.59
N ALA A 133 -18.37 -8.96 -2.96
CA ALA A 133 -17.61 -7.94 -2.25
C ALA A 133 -16.65 -7.16 -3.18
N LEU A 134 -16.31 -7.74 -4.34
CA LEU A 134 -15.56 -7.10 -5.43
C LEU A 134 -16.39 -6.01 -6.13
#